data_AF-Q6X9L3-F1
#
_entry.id   AF-Q6X9L3-F1
#
_cell.length_a   1.000
_cell.length_b   1.000
_cell.length_c   1.000
_cell.angle_alpha   90.00
_cell.angle_beta   90.00
_cell.angle_gamma   90.00
#
_symmetry.space_group_name_H-M   'P 1'
#
loop_
_entity.id
_entity.type
_entity.pdbx_description
1 polymer ?
#
loop_
_entity_poly.entity_id
_entity_poly.type
_entity_poly.pdbx_seq_one_letter_code
_entity_poly.pdbx_strand_id
1 'polypeptide(L)'
;ISDSGVNLGIVFGSLFMLGLFAIIPNQDLAWKLGFLISGLLAIILAIILGRLLYDLPEQHPKISKEELDYILSGRENVSMKTKLSLSYWLRSKNYWGYMQGLGAQAGIFFGLFTWLPLYLFYARHLSLAFTLEYTALIWSFGFIGELVGGYVVDKLIKRNPNLGFKVGFAISSLSVTIGLAAATLVSSP
;
A
#
# COMPACT_ATOMS: atom_id res chain seq x y z
N ILE A 1 -4.63 -1.82 6.81
CA ILE A 1 -3.37 -2.09 7.54
C ILE A 1 -2.44 -3.03 6.76
N SER A 2 -2.93 -4.06 6.05
CA SER A 2 -2.05 -4.94 5.25
C SER A 2 -1.21 -4.18 4.20
N ASP A 3 -1.79 -3.20 3.51
CA ASP A 3 -1.09 -2.50 2.41
C ASP A 3 -0.26 -1.28 2.84
N SER A 4 -0.34 -0.88 4.11
CA SER A 4 0.31 0.36 4.60
C SER A 4 1.83 0.26 4.57
N GLY A 5 2.38 -0.95 4.57
CA GLY A 5 3.81 -1.19 4.38
C GLY A 5 4.32 -0.71 3.01
N VAL A 6 3.49 -0.74 1.97
CA VAL A 6 3.86 -0.26 0.64
C VAL A 6 4.08 1.25 0.64
N ASN A 7 3.13 2.01 1.18
CA ASN A 7 3.23 3.47 1.27
C ASN A 7 4.47 3.88 2.08
N LEU A 8 4.68 3.21 3.21
CA LEU A 8 5.82 3.45 4.09
C LEU A 8 7.15 3.12 3.39
N GLY A 9 7.20 2.02 2.63
CA GLY A 9 8.35 1.66 1.81
C GLY A 9 8.68 2.71 0.74
N ILE A 10 7.67 3.30 0.10
CA ILE A 10 7.85 4.38 -0.89
C ILE A 10 8.42 5.64 -0.23
N VAL A 11 7.94 6.00 0.96
CA VAL A 11 8.44 7.15 1.74
C VAL A 11 9.91 6.94 2.07
N PHE A 12 10.26 5.80 2.68
CA PHE A 12 11.66 5.53 3.02
C PHE A 12 12.55 5.41 1.80
N GLY A 13 12.10 4.78 0.72
CA GLY A 13 12.84 4.69 -0.54
C GLY A 13 13.13 6.07 -1.13
N SER A 14 12.14 6.97 -1.12
CA SER A 14 12.27 8.33 -1.65
C SER A 14 13.24 9.17 -0.81
N LEU A 15 13.13 9.13 0.51
CA LEU A 15 14.02 9.84 1.42
C LEU A 15 15.45 9.27 1.40
N PHE A 16 15.58 7.95 1.28
CA PHE A 16 16.87 7.28 1.11
C PHE A 16 17.58 7.75 -0.17
N MET A 17 16.86 7.76 -1.30
CA MET A 17 17.41 8.25 -2.58
C MET A 17 17.76 9.73 -2.52
N LEU A 18 16.92 10.55 -1.89
CA LEU A 18 17.21 11.97 -1.67
C LEU A 18 18.50 12.17 -0.87
N GLY A 19 18.67 11.43 0.23
CA GLY A 19 19.88 11.46 1.05
C GLY A 19 21.12 11.00 0.29
N LEU A 20 21.02 9.95 -0.54
CA LEU A 20 22.11 9.51 -1.40
C LEU A 20 22.54 10.59 -2.39
N PHE A 21 21.59 11.24 -3.07
CA PHE A 21 21.90 12.32 -4.00
C PHE A 21 22.46 13.58 -3.32
N ALA A 22 22.11 13.82 -2.05
CA ALA A 22 22.68 14.92 -1.28
C ALA A 22 24.15 14.68 -0.88
N ILE A 23 24.51 13.42 -0.55
CA ILE A 23 25.86 13.06 -0.09
C ILE A 23 26.81 12.79 -1.26
N ILE A 24 26.29 12.27 -2.37
CA ILE A 24 27.10 11.83 -3.53
C ILE A 24 26.86 12.80 -4.70
N PRO A 25 27.83 13.68 -5.01
CA PRO A 25 27.68 14.66 -6.09
C PRO A 25 27.55 14.04 -7.48
N ASN A 26 28.14 12.86 -7.68
CA ASN A 26 28.02 12.12 -8.93
C ASN A 26 26.69 11.37 -8.96
N GLN A 27 25.71 11.93 -9.67
CA GLN A 27 24.37 11.35 -9.79
C GLN A 27 24.39 9.95 -10.42
N ASP A 28 25.30 9.67 -11.36
CA ASP A 28 25.44 8.36 -11.97
C ASP A 28 25.89 7.28 -10.99
N LEU A 29 26.76 7.65 -10.05
CA LEU A 29 27.19 6.74 -9.00
C LEU A 29 26.09 6.58 -7.95
N ALA A 30 25.41 7.66 -7.59
CA ALA A 30 24.38 7.67 -6.56
C ALA A 30 23.19 6.75 -6.91
N TRP A 31 22.69 6.77 -8.15
CA TRP A 31 21.58 5.88 -8.53
C TRP A 31 22.01 4.41 -8.54
N LYS A 32 23.21 4.10 -9.05
CA LYS A 32 23.76 2.73 -9.05
C LYS A 32 23.90 2.18 -7.63
N LEU A 33 24.42 3.00 -6.71
CA LEU A 33 24.53 2.65 -5.31
C LEU A 33 23.15 2.51 -4.65
N GLY A 34 22.19 3.37 -5.00
CA GLY A 34 20.80 3.26 -4.56
C GLY A 34 20.23 1.87 -4.87
N PHE A 35 20.33 1.44 -6.12
CA PHE A 35 19.88 0.09 -6.54
C PHE A 35 20.64 -1.03 -5.83
N LEU A 36 21.97 -0.92 -5.70
CA LEU A 36 22.78 -1.93 -5.05
C LEU A 36 22.41 -2.10 -3.57
N ILE A 37 22.31 -0.99 -2.84
CA ILE A 37 21.98 -0.98 -1.41
C ILE A 37 20.54 -1.49 -1.20
N SER A 38 19.56 -1.01 -1.98
CA SER A 38 18.17 -1.48 -1.84
C SER A 38 18.04 -2.96 -2.18
N GLY A 39 18.74 -3.45 -3.21
CA GLY A 39 18.74 -4.85 -3.61
C GLY A 39 19.35 -5.75 -2.54
N LEU A 40 20.50 -5.37 -1.98
CA LEU A 40 21.12 -6.11 -0.88
C LEU A 40 20.24 -6.12 0.38
N LEU A 41 19.63 -4.99 0.72
CA LEU A 41 18.71 -4.90 1.85
C LEU A 41 17.49 -5.80 1.65
N ALA A 42 16.93 -5.85 0.44
CA ALA A 42 15.81 -6.74 0.11
C ALA A 42 16.20 -8.22 0.27
N ILE A 43 17.39 -8.63 -0.17
CA ILE A 43 17.89 -10.00 0.00
C ILE A 43 18.08 -10.33 1.49
N ILE A 44 18.70 -9.43 2.25
CA ILE A 44 18.90 -9.63 3.70
C ILE A 44 17.55 -9.77 4.41
N LEU A 45 16.61 -8.88 4.12
CA LEU A 45 15.26 -8.94 4.69
C LEU A 45 14.52 -10.22 4.28
N ALA A 46 14.64 -10.66 3.02
CA ALA A 46 14.03 -11.91 2.57
C ALA A 46 14.60 -13.12 3.33
N ILE A 47 15.91 -13.15 3.58
CA ILE A 47 16.56 -14.22 4.36
C ILE A 47 16.11 -14.19 5.83
N ILE A 48 16.03 -13.01 6.43
CA ILE A 48 15.60 -12.85 7.83
C ILE A 48 14.13 -13.25 7.97
N LEU A 49 13.25 -12.69 7.15
CA LEU A 49 11.82 -12.96 7.19
C LEU A 49 11.52 -14.41 6.82
N GLY A 50 12.24 -15.00 5.85
CA GLY A 50 12.11 -16.42 5.51
C GLY A 50 12.54 -17.37 6.63
N ARG A 51 13.27 -16.91 7.64
CA ARG A 51 13.59 -17.67 8.85
C ARG A 51 12.67 -17.41 10.02
N LEU A 52 11.97 -16.27 10.03
CA LEU A 52 11.12 -15.83 11.14
C LEU A 52 9.63 -16.06 10.89
N LEU A 53 9.17 -15.97 9.64
CA LEU A 53 7.79 -16.13 9.25
C LEU A 53 7.52 -17.58 8.83
N TYR A 54 6.44 -18.14 9.36
CA TYR A 54 5.96 -19.49 9.08
C TYR A 54 4.51 -19.39 8.59
N ASP A 55 4.12 -20.25 7.65
CA ASP A 55 2.78 -20.21 7.04
C ASP A 55 1.67 -20.63 8.02
N LEU A 56 2.01 -21.52 8.96
CA LEU A 56 1.09 -22.02 9.98
C LEU A 56 1.66 -21.73 11.38
N PRO A 57 0.83 -21.30 12.34
CA PRO A 57 1.26 -21.07 13.72
C PRO A 57 1.84 -22.34 14.36
N GLU A 58 1.33 -23.51 13.99
CA GLU A 58 1.80 -24.83 14.43
C GLU A 58 3.26 -25.14 14.04
N GLN A 59 3.77 -24.51 12.97
CA GLN A 59 5.13 -24.72 12.49
C GLN A 59 6.15 -23.81 13.20
N HIS A 60 5.68 -22.83 13.98
CA HIS A 60 6.55 -21.86 14.62
C HIS A 60 7.23 -22.47 15.86
N PRO A 61 8.57 -22.59 15.90
CA PRO A 61 9.27 -23.37 16.93
C PRO A 61 9.20 -22.77 18.34
N LYS A 62 8.80 -21.49 18.48
CA LYS A 62 8.71 -20.79 19.76
C LYS A 62 7.28 -20.50 20.22
N ILE A 63 6.27 -21.03 19.53
CA ILE A 63 4.88 -20.79 19.93
C ILE A 63 4.56 -21.55 21.22
N SER A 64 3.88 -20.90 22.16
CA SER A 64 3.39 -21.55 23.38
C SER A 64 2.13 -22.36 23.10
N LYS A 65 1.85 -23.37 23.91
CA LYS A 65 0.63 -24.19 23.74
C LYS A 65 -0.62 -23.34 23.98
N GLU A 66 -0.57 -22.46 24.96
CA GLU A 66 -1.66 -21.55 25.32
C GLU A 66 -1.97 -20.55 24.18
N GLU A 67 -0.94 -20.01 23.53
CA GLU A 67 -1.09 -19.12 22.38
C GLU A 67 -1.62 -19.88 21.15
N LEU A 68 -1.11 -21.08 20.90
CA LEU A 68 -1.58 -21.93 19.80
C LEU A 68 -3.06 -22.26 19.98
N ASP A 69 -3.47 -22.68 21.18
CA ASP A 69 -4.87 -23.01 21.49
C ASP A 69 -5.76 -21.77 21.37
N TYR A 70 -5.30 -20.60 21.81
CA TYR A 70 -6.02 -19.33 21.62
C TYR A 70 -6.26 -19.03 20.13
N ILE A 71 -5.22 -19.12 19.29
CA ILE A 71 -5.31 -18.86 17.85
C ILE A 71 -6.25 -19.88 17.17
N LEU A 72 -6.13 -21.16 17.50
CA LEU A 72 -6.96 -22.21 16.91
C LEU A 72 -8.43 -22.11 17.36
N SER A 73 -8.70 -21.70 18.60
CA SER A 73 -10.06 -21.53 19.11
C SER A 73 -10.86 -20.45 18.37
N GLY A 74 -10.18 -19.42 17.85
CA GLY A 74 -10.77 -18.34 17.06
C GLY A 74 -10.89 -18.65 15.56
N ARG A 75 -10.37 -19.79 15.10
CA ARG A 75 -10.38 -20.14 13.68
C ARG A 75 -11.75 -20.72 13.32
N GLU A 76 -12.61 -19.92 12.69
CA GLU A 76 -13.78 -20.49 12.01
C GLU A 76 -13.28 -21.53 11.00
N ASN A 77 -13.80 -22.76 11.08
CA ASN A 77 -13.51 -23.81 10.12
C ASN A 77 -14.01 -23.36 8.75
N VAL A 78 -13.14 -22.68 7.99
CA VAL A 78 -13.37 -22.38 6.58
C VAL A 78 -13.25 -23.72 5.85
N SER A 79 -14.34 -24.49 5.88
CA SER A 79 -14.52 -25.64 4.99
C SER A 79 -14.17 -25.18 3.59
N MET A 80 -13.28 -25.93 2.92
CA MET A 80 -12.87 -25.65 1.55
C MET A 80 -14.12 -25.48 0.69
N LYS A 81 -14.47 -24.21 0.42
CA LYS A 81 -15.59 -23.88 -0.46
C LYS A 81 -15.32 -24.58 -1.78
N THR A 82 -16.33 -25.33 -2.23
CA THR A 82 -16.37 -26.01 -3.52
C THR A 82 -15.78 -25.08 -4.59
N LYS A 83 -14.81 -25.56 -5.39
CA LYS A 83 -14.21 -24.74 -6.45
C LYS A 83 -15.32 -24.22 -7.37
N LEU A 84 -15.59 -22.92 -7.27
CA LEU A 84 -16.60 -22.26 -8.10
C LEU A 84 -16.13 -22.24 -9.56
N SER A 85 -17.03 -22.49 -10.50
CA SER A 85 -16.71 -22.44 -11.92
C SER A 85 -16.36 -21.01 -12.37
N LEU A 86 -15.52 -20.87 -13.39
CA LEU A 86 -15.18 -19.55 -13.96
C LEU A 86 -16.43 -18.79 -14.43
N SER A 87 -17.42 -19.51 -14.97
CA SER A 87 -18.69 -18.94 -15.43
C SER A 87 -19.52 -18.30 -14.31
N TYR A 88 -19.39 -18.79 -13.08
CA TYR A 88 -20.04 -18.20 -11.91
C TYR A 88 -19.49 -16.80 -11.62
N TRP A 89 -18.16 -16.66 -11.63
CA TRP A 89 -17.49 -15.38 -11.39
C TRP A 89 -17.82 -14.35 -12.47
N LEU A 90 -17.71 -14.73 -13.75
CA LEU A 90 -17.97 -13.83 -14.88
C LEU A 90 -19.42 -13.33 -14.97
N ARG A 91 -20.39 -14.04 -14.38
CA ARG A 91 -21.80 -13.63 -14.32
C ARG A 91 -22.14 -12.81 -13.07
N SER A 92 -21.27 -12.79 -12.07
CA SER A 92 -21.51 -12.11 -10.81
C SER A 92 -21.30 -10.60 -10.94
N LYS A 93 -22.34 -9.81 -10.63
CA LYS A 93 -22.23 -8.34 -10.56
C LYS A 93 -21.23 -7.89 -9.48
N ASN A 94 -21.16 -8.63 -8.37
CA ASN A 94 -20.22 -8.33 -7.29
C ASN A 94 -18.77 -8.52 -7.73
N TYR A 95 -18.50 -9.52 -8.57
CA TYR A 95 -17.18 -9.74 -9.15
C TYR A 95 -16.75 -8.54 -10.01
N TRP A 96 -17.60 -8.10 -10.95
CA TRP A 96 -17.29 -6.96 -11.79
C TRP A 96 -17.21 -5.64 -11.02
N GLY A 97 -18.07 -5.44 -10.01
CA GLY A 97 -17.98 -4.28 -9.12
C GLY A 97 -16.66 -4.23 -8.35
N TYR A 98 -16.20 -5.38 -7.85
CA TYR A 98 -14.88 -5.50 -7.21
C TYR A 98 -13.74 -5.23 -8.20
N MET A 99 -13.80 -5.80 -9.40
CA MET A 99 -12.77 -5.60 -10.43
C MET A 99 -12.66 -4.14 -10.88
N GLN A 100 -13.79 -3.42 -10.99
CA GLN A 100 -13.76 -1.98 -11.27
C GLN A 100 -13.12 -1.19 -10.12
N GLY A 101 -13.48 -1.50 -8.87
CA GLY A 101 -12.86 -0.88 -7.69
C GLY A 101 -11.35 -1.12 -7.65
N LEU A 102 -10.92 -2.36 -7.90
CA LEU A 102 -9.51 -2.73 -7.94
C LEU A 102 -8.77 -2.03 -9.09
N GLY A 103 -9.40 -1.94 -10.27
CA GLY A 103 -8.84 -1.24 -11.43
C GLY A 103 -8.69 0.27 -11.19
N ALA A 104 -9.70 0.91 -10.60
CA ALA A 104 -9.63 2.32 -10.22
C ALA A 104 -8.54 2.58 -9.17
N GLN A 105 -8.46 1.72 -8.14
CA GLN A 105 -7.40 1.77 -7.13
C GLN A 105 -6.02 1.63 -7.78
N ALA A 106 -5.82 0.65 -8.65
CA ALA A 106 -4.55 0.45 -9.36
C ALA A 106 -4.20 1.67 -10.23
N GLY A 107 -5.17 2.23 -10.95
CA GLY A 107 -4.98 3.42 -11.77
C GLY A 107 -4.52 4.63 -10.96
N ILE A 108 -5.16 4.89 -9.81
CA ILE A 108 -4.75 5.96 -8.89
C ILE A 108 -3.37 5.68 -8.31
N PHE A 109 -3.13 4.44 -7.83
CA PHE A 109 -1.86 4.04 -7.24
C PHE A 109 -0.69 4.25 -8.21
N PHE A 110 -0.75 3.69 -9.42
CA PHE A 110 0.30 3.85 -10.42
C PHE A 110 0.38 5.28 -10.98
N GLY A 111 -0.76 5.98 -11.04
CA GLY A 111 -0.80 7.41 -11.37
C GLY A 111 0.02 8.25 -10.39
N LEU A 112 -0.17 8.04 -9.09
CA LEU A 112 0.57 8.74 -8.04
C LEU A 112 2.01 8.23 -7.89
N PHE A 113 2.25 6.94 -8.11
CA PHE A 113 3.56 6.32 -7.88
C PHE A 113 4.54 6.61 -9.01
N THR A 114 4.06 6.59 -10.26
CA THR A 114 4.93 6.69 -11.44
C THR A 114 4.68 7.98 -12.20
N TRP A 115 3.43 8.28 -12.56
CA TRP A 115 3.13 9.37 -13.49
C TRP A 115 3.27 10.74 -12.85
N LEU A 116 2.85 10.90 -11.59
CA LEU A 116 2.93 12.17 -10.90
C LEU A 116 4.39 12.63 -10.70
N PRO A 117 5.32 11.80 -10.18
CA PRO A 117 6.73 12.19 -10.11
C PRO A 117 7.33 12.51 -11.47
N LEU A 118 7.04 11.69 -12.50
CA LEU A 118 7.51 11.93 -13.86
C LEU A 118 6.96 13.25 -14.44
N TYR A 119 5.70 13.56 -14.20
CA TYR A 119 5.07 14.81 -14.63
C TYR A 119 5.72 16.03 -13.96
N LEU A 120 5.94 15.96 -12.64
CA LEU A 120 6.60 17.05 -11.90
C LEU A 120 8.02 17.30 -12.41
N PHE A 121 8.77 16.23 -12.69
CA PHE A 121 10.15 16.34 -13.16
C PHE A 121 10.24 16.74 -14.64
N TYR A 122 9.57 16.03 -15.55
CA TYR A 122 9.72 16.23 -17.00
C TYR A 122 8.84 17.35 -17.56
N ALA A 123 7.57 17.44 -17.14
CA ALA A 123 6.62 18.40 -17.71
C ALA A 123 6.59 19.72 -16.94
N ARG A 124 6.85 19.70 -15.63
CA ARG A 124 6.90 20.91 -14.79
C ARG A 124 8.32 21.38 -14.48
N HIS A 125 9.33 20.66 -14.96
CA HIS A 125 10.75 21.01 -14.81
C HIS A 125 11.17 21.29 -13.36
N LEU A 126 10.49 20.65 -12.40
CA LEU A 126 10.84 20.76 -10.99
C LEU A 126 12.09 19.94 -10.70
N SER A 127 12.83 20.33 -9.66
CA SER A 127 14.06 19.64 -9.30
C SER A 127 13.79 18.19 -8.89
N LEU A 128 14.78 17.32 -9.10
CA LEU A 128 14.72 15.93 -8.65
C LEU A 128 14.50 15.85 -7.12
N ALA A 129 15.16 16.72 -6.37
CA ALA A 129 15.01 16.81 -4.92
C ALA A 129 13.56 17.10 -4.52
N PHE A 130 12.96 18.14 -5.10
CA PHE A 130 11.55 18.48 -4.84
C PHE A 130 10.61 17.33 -5.22
N THR A 131 10.88 16.67 -6.34
CA THR A 131 10.07 15.53 -6.80
C THR A 131 10.10 14.38 -5.79
N LEU A 132 11.27 14.05 -5.23
CA LEU A 132 11.42 13.01 -4.21
C LEU A 132 10.79 13.41 -2.86
N GLU A 133 10.97 14.65 -2.42
CA GLU A 133 10.35 15.20 -1.21
C GLU A 133 8.82 15.17 -1.30
N TYR A 134 8.28 15.64 -2.42
CA TYR A 134 6.84 15.67 -2.66
C TYR A 134 6.24 14.26 -2.74
N THR A 135 6.96 13.33 -3.36
CA THR A 135 6.58 11.90 -3.37
C THR A 135 6.51 11.38 -1.94
N ALA A 136 7.57 11.56 -1.14
CA ALA A 136 7.57 11.15 0.27
C ALA A 136 6.41 11.78 1.06
N LEU A 137 6.08 13.05 0.80
CA LEU A 137 4.99 13.74 1.48
C LEU A 137 3.61 13.13 1.16
N ILE A 138 3.27 12.95 -0.12
CA ILE A 138 1.97 12.37 -0.52
C ILE A 138 1.80 10.97 0.04
N TRP A 139 2.83 10.13 -0.08
CA TRP A 139 2.76 8.74 0.40
C TRP A 139 2.73 8.67 1.94
N SER A 140 3.28 9.66 2.65
CA SER A 140 3.11 9.80 4.10
C SER A 140 1.65 10.08 4.48
N PHE A 141 0.96 10.97 3.76
CA PHE A 141 -0.47 11.17 3.96
C PHE A 141 -1.29 9.91 3.65
N GLY A 142 -0.91 9.16 2.60
CA GLY A 142 -1.51 7.85 2.30
C GLY A 142 -1.35 6.86 3.46
N PHE A 143 -0.14 6.74 4.01
CA PHE A 143 0.13 5.89 5.16
C PHE A 143 -0.72 6.26 6.39
N ILE A 144 -0.75 7.55 6.75
CA ILE A 144 -1.56 8.04 7.88
C ILE A 144 -3.06 7.79 7.62
N GLY A 145 -3.52 8.07 6.40
CA GLY A 145 -4.90 7.86 5.96
C GLY A 145 -5.32 6.40 6.09
N GLU A 146 -4.45 5.44 5.75
CA GLU A 146 -4.74 4.01 5.89
C GLU A 146 -4.82 3.54 7.35
N LEU A 147 -3.97 4.08 8.23
CA LEU A 147 -4.04 3.76 9.66
C LEU A 147 -5.33 4.30 10.28
N VAL A 148 -5.64 5.57 10.02
CA VAL A 148 -6.86 6.23 10.55
C VAL A 148 -8.10 5.60 9.95
N GLY A 149 -8.13 5.40 8.63
CA GLY A 149 -9.23 4.79 7.90
C GLY A 149 -9.50 3.36 8.37
N GLY A 150 -8.45 2.55 8.51
CA GLY A 150 -8.54 1.20 9.06
C GLY A 150 -9.14 1.20 10.48
N TYR A 151 -8.61 2.02 11.37
CA TYR A 151 -9.12 2.14 12.74
C TYR A 151 -10.60 2.55 12.79
N VAL A 152 -11.00 3.55 12.00
CA VAL A 152 -12.39 4.03 11.93
C VAL A 152 -13.31 2.93 11.39
N VAL A 153 -12.94 2.28 10.28
CA VAL A 153 -13.73 1.21 9.67
C VAL A 153 -13.86 0.02 10.62
N ASP A 154 -12.78 -0.42 11.27
CA ASP A 154 -12.80 -1.52 12.24
C ASP A 154 -13.75 -1.24 13.40
N LYS A 155 -13.74 -0.01 13.92
CA LYS A 155 -14.64 0.42 14.99
C LYS A 155 -16.11 0.41 14.54
N LEU A 156 -16.39 0.77 13.29
CA LEU A 156 -17.73 0.77 12.73
C LEU A 156 -18.22 -0.66 12.42
N ILE A 157 -17.36 -1.53 11.89
CA ILE A 157 -17.68 -2.93 11.59
C ILE A 157 -18.08 -3.67 12.87
N LYS A 158 -17.39 -3.43 13.99
CA LYS A 158 -17.73 -4.00 15.30
C LYS A 158 -19.16 -3.65 15.76
N ARG A 159 -19.72 -2.54 15.28
CA ARG A 159 -21.10 -2.12 15.60
C ARG A 159 -22.10 -2.59 14.55
N ASN A 160 -21.78 -2.38 13.28
CA ASN A 160 -22.60 -2.79 12.15
C ASN A 160 -21.70 -2.95 10.91
N PRO A 161 -21.48 -4.19 10.43
CA PRO A 161 -20.62 -4.45 9.27
C PRO A 161 -21.04 -3.68 8.01
N ASN A 162 -22.34 -3.62 7.72
CA ASN A 162 -22.86 -2.91 6.54
C ASN A 162 -22.59 -1.40 6.61
N LEU A 163 -22.65 -0.81 7.81
CA LEU A 163 -22.33 0.59 8.00
C LEU A 163 -20.84 0.86 7.82
N GLY A 164 -19.98 0.02 8.43
CA GLY A 164 -18.53 0.15 8.33
C GLY A 164 -18.04 0.11 6.89
N PHE A 165 -18.50 -0.85 6.09
CA PHE A 165 -18.14 -0.92 4.67
C PHE A 165 -18.66 0.28 3.88
N LYS A 166 -19.93 0.67 4.05
CA LYS A 166 -20.51 1.82 3.33
C LYS A 166 -19.77 3.12 3.62
N VAL A 167 -19.50 3.39 4.90
CA VAL A 167 -18.82 4.62 5.33
C VAL A 167 -17.36 4.60 4.86
N GLY A 168 -16.67 3.46 5.01
CA GLY A 168 -15.30 3.30 4.53
C GLY A 168 -15.19 3.61 3.03
N PHE A 169 -15.98 2.93 2.19
CA PHE A 169 -15.94 3.16 0.75
C PHE A 169 -16.35 4.58 0.34
N ALA A 170 -17.36 5.17 0.99
CA ALA A 170 -17.83 6.52 0.67
C ALA A 170 -16.79 7.59 1.03
N ILE A 171 -16.14 7.50 2.19
CA ILE A 171 -15.11 8.46 2.59
C ILE A 171 -13.90 8.36 1.66
N SER A 172 -13.44 7.15 1.34
CA SER A 172 -12.32 6.93 0.43
C SER A 172 -12.61 7.51 -0.96
N SER A 173 -13.79 7.23 -1.52
CA SER A 173 -14.15 7.71 -2.86
C SER A 173 -14.32 9.23 -2.91
N LEU A 174 -14.96 9.82 -1.89
CA LEU A 174 -15.10 11.28 -1.79
C LEU A 174 -13.74 11.96 -1.64
N SER A 175 -12.85 11.42 -0.80
CA SER A 175 -11.52 12.02 -0.59
C SER A 175 -10.71 12.04 -1.89
N VAL A 176 -10.70 10.94 -2.64
CA VAL A 176 -10.05 10.87 -3.96
C VAL A 176 -10.68 11.85 -4.95
N THR A 177 -12.02 11.90 -4.99
CA THR A 177 -12.75 12.78 -5.92
C THR A 177 -12.46 14.25 -5.63
N ILE A 178 -12.49 14.65 -4.36
CA ILE A 178 -12.17 16.01 -3.92
C ILE A 178 -10.70 16.32 -4.22
N GLY A 179 -9.77 15.40 -3.96
CA GLY A 179 -8.35 15.60 -4.26
C GLY A 179 -8.09 15.82 -5.75
N LEU A 180 -8.71 15.01 -6.62
CA LEU A 180 -8.59 15.16 -8.07
C LEU A 180 -9.26 16.45 -8.57
N ALA A 181 -10.45 16.79 -8.06
CA ALA A 181 -11.13 18.03 -8.41
C ALA A 181 -10.35 19.27 -7.93
N ALA A 182 -9.75 19.22 -6.75
CA ALA A 182 -8.87 20.29 -6.28
C ALA A 182 -7.66 20.45 -7.19
N ALA A 183 -7.06 19.34 -7.66
CA ALA A 183 -5.93 19.40 -8.57
C ALA A 183 -6.26 20.04 -9.93
N THR A 184 -7.50 19.91 -10.43
CA THR A 184 -7.93 20.58 -11.67
C THR A 184 -8.27 22.05 -11.47
N LEU A 185 -8.61 22.46 -10.25
CA LEU A 185 -8.94 23.84 -9.89
C LEU A 185 -7.71 24.69 -9.56
N VAL A 186 -6.58 24.07 -9.24
CA VAL A 186 -5.30 24.78 -9.09
C VAL A 186 -4.87 25.26 -10.48
N SER A 187 -5.12 26.55 -10.74
CA SER A 187 -4.68 27.24 -11.95
C SER A 187 -3.16 27.13 -12.08
N SER A 188 -2.70 26.72 -13.27
CA SER A 188 -1.30 26.71 -13.65
C SER A 188 -0.64 28.07 -13.33
N PRO A 189 0.50 28.12 -12.64
CA PRO A 189 1.37 29.28 -12.67
C PRO A 189 1.98 29.47 -14.07
#